data_AF-W4EB59-F1
#
_entry.id   AF-W4EB59-F1
#
_cell.length_a   1.000
_cell.length_b   1.000
_cell.length_c   1.000
_cell.angle_alpha   90.00
_cell.angle_beta   90.00
_cell.angle_gamma   90.00
#
_symmetry.space_group_name_H-M   'P 1'
#
loop_
_entity.id
_entity.type
_entity.pdbx_description
1 polymer ?
#
loop_
_entity_poly.entity_id
_entity_poly.type
_entity_poly.pdbx_seq_one_letter_code
_entity_poly.pdbx_strand_id
1 'polypeptide(L)'
;MSRRTRILLGITIILLLAAAGFIIGYDSSKMKYELFREHRAQFEAVKAETRLLMDNLDERSNIGNTFIYSNNRNTTSPFHDSVNTELQDKIRQIAAWSGDSLDFVRYSKQDGKPLLRFIFDWEREHGATYHIVYCGSQSMMEQAYATEPVKYKLTPLADGWYGIEIE
;
A
#
# COMPACT_ATOMS: atom_id res chain seq x y z
N MET A 1 2.84 -46.97 19.96
CA MET A 1 3.28 -45.64 19.47
C MET A 1 4.54 -45.21 20.22
N SER A 2 5.63 -44.94 19.49
CA SER A 2 6.91 -44.56 20.13
C SER A 2 6.87 -43.12 20.65
N ARG A 3 7.72 -42.80 21.63
CA ARG A 3 7.84 -41.46 22.23
C ARG A 3 8.07 -40.36 21.17
N ARG A 4 8.76 -40.70 20.07
CA ARG A 4 9.04 -39.79 18.94
C ARG A 4 7.78 -39.41 18.16
N THR A 5 6.84 -40.35 17.97
CA THR A 5 5.59 -40.10 17.24
C THR A 5 4.66 -39.14 18.00
N ARG A 6 4.67 -39.17 19.33
CA ARG A 6 3.87 -38.24 20.16
C ARG A 6 4.40 -36.81 20.14
N ILE A 7 5.73 -36.64 20.12
CA ILE A 7 6.39 -35.33 20.04
C ILE A 7 6.13 -34.69 18.67
N LEU A 8 6.28 -35.46 17.59
CA LEU A 8 6.01 -34.99 16.23
C LEU A 8 4.55 -34.52 16.07
N LEU A 9 3.58 -35.30 16.56
CA LEU A 9 2.17 -34.94 16.48
C LEU A 9 1.84 -33.66 17.28
N GLY A 10 2.46 -33.48 18.45
CA GLY A 10 2.29 -32.28 19.27
C GLY A 10 2.80 -31.01 18.58
N ILE A 11 3.96 -31.10 17.92
CA ILE A 11 4.53 -29.97 17.17
C ILE A 11 3.64 -29.60 15.96
N THR A 12 3.12 -30.60 15.24
CA THR A 12 2.24 -30.35 14.09
C THR A 12 0.92 -29.68 14.50
N ILE A 13 0.34 -30.08 15.64
CA ILE A 13 -0.90 -29.46 16.16
C ILE A 13 -0.64 -28.02 16.63
N ILE A 14 0.49 -27.74 17.27
CA ILE A 14 0.87 -26.37 17.68
C ILE A 14 1.09 -25.49 16.45
N LEU A 15 1.73 -25.99 15.39
CA LEU A 15 1.91 -25.26 14.13
C LEU A 15 0.57 -24.97 13.43
N LEU A 16 -0.35 -25.94 13.42
CA LEU A 16 -1.70 -25.75 12.88
C LEU A 16 -2.52 -24.75 13.70
N LEU A 17 -2.41 -24.78 15.03
CA LEU A 17 -3.09 -23.83 15.91
C LEU A 17 -2.47 -22.42 15.85
N ALA A 18 -1.16 -22.31 15.65
CA ALA A 18 -0.49 -21.02 15.41
C ALA A 18 -0.90 -20.44 14.05
N ALA A 19 -0.99 -21.27 13.00
CA ALA A 19 -1.49 -20.85 11.70
C ALA A 19 -2.98 -20.47 11.74
N ALA A 20 -3.81 -21.24 12.44
CA ALA A 20 -5.24 -20.93 12.61
C ALA A 20 -5.46 -19.70 13.49
N GLY A 21 -4.67 -19.52 14.56
CA GLY A 21 -4.71 -18.34 15.43
C GLY A 21 -4.26 -17.06 14.72
N PHE A 22 -3.35 -17.15 13.75
CA PHE A 22 -2.98 -16.04 12.86
C PHE A 22 -4.11 -15.67 11.88
N ILE A 23 -4.95 -16.63 11.50
CA ILE A 23 -6.08 -16.43 10.57
C ILE A 23 -7.33 -15.87 11.27
N ILE A 24 -7.52 -16.11 12.58
CA ILE A 24 -8.74 -15.70 13.32
C ILE A 24 -8.68 -14.24 13.82
N GLY A 25 -7.58 -13.52 13.59
CA GLY A 25 -7.41 -12.12 14.00
C GLY A 25 -7.39 -11.10 12.85
N TYR A 26 -7.76 -11.47 11.63
CA TYR A 26 -7.77 -10.53 10.50
C TYR A 26 -9.00 -9.62 10.57
N ASP A 27 -8.89 -8.59 11.38
CA ASP A 27 -9.84 -7.48 11.43
C ASP A 27 -9.32 -6.38 10.50
N SER A 28 -9.75 -6.43 9.23
CA SER A 28 -9.44 -5.43 8.20
C SER A 28 -9.73 -4.00 8.68
N SER A 29 -10.68 -3.85 9.62
CA SER A 29 -11.06 -2.55 10.17
C SER A 29 -9.96 -1.90 11.02
N LYS A 30 -9.10 -2.70 11.68
CA LYS A 30 -7.98 -2.18 12.50
C LYS A 30 -6.77 -1.82 11.66
N MET A 31 -6.51 -2.57 10.59
CA MET A 31 -5.32 -2.40 9.75
C MET A 31 -5.26 -1.12 8.91
N LYS A 32 -6.40 -0.45 8.69
CA LYS A 32 -6.57 0.66 7.73
C LYS A 32 -5.42 1.68 7.74
N TYR A 33 -5.07 2.20 8.91
CA TYR A 33 -3.98 3.17 9.08
C TYR A 33 -2.93 2.74 10.11
N GLU A 34 -3.14 1.61 10.80
CA GLU A 34 -2.12 1.02 11.67
C GLU A 34 -0.87 0.66 10.88
N LEU A 35 -1.03 0.12 9.66
CA LEU A 35 0.08 -0.17 8.75
C LEU A 35 0.97 1.07 8.52
N PHE A 36 0.37 2.24 8.27
CA PHE A 36 1.12 3.48 8.12
C PHE A 36 1.83 3.88 9.41
N ARG A 37 1.14 3.79 10.56
CA ARG A 37 1.70 4.19 11.85
C ARG A 37 2.89 3.33 12.25
N GLU A 38 2.81 2.02 12.04
CA GLU A 38 3.86 1.06 12.41
C GLU A 38 5.05 1.10 11.45
N HIS A 39 4.78 1.29 10.16
CA HIS A 39 5.79 1.21 9.10
C HIS A 39 6.07 2.53 8.38
N ARG A 40 5.82 3.65 9.06
CA ARG A 40 5.95 5.00 8.49
C ARG A 40 7.26 5.25 7.76
N ALA A 41 8.39 4.78 8.33
CA ALA A 41 9.72 4.96 7.72
C ALA A 41 9.80 4.35 6.31
N GLN A 42 9.07 3.26 6.07
CA GLN A 42 9.01 2.62 4.76
C GLN A 42 8.24 3.46 3.74
N PHE A 43 7.08 4.00 4.13
CA PHE A 43 6.30 4.90 3.28
C PHE A 43 7.11 6.16 2.92
N GLU A 44 7.86 6.69 3.87
CA GLU A 44 8.79 7.80 3.67
C GLU A 44 9.92 7.46 2.70
N ALA A 45 10.50 6.26 2.81
CA ALA A 45 11.54 5.81 1.90
C ALA A 45 11.02 5.62 0.46
N VAL A 46 9.85 5.00 0.29
CA VAL A 46 9.19 4.88 -1.02
C VAL A 46 8.89 6.26 -1.60
N LYS A 47 8.44 7.21 -0.79
CA LYS A 47 8.24 8.61 -1.21
C LYS A 47 9.54 9.23 -1.72
N ALA A 48 10.62 9.12 -0.98
CA ALA A 48 11.91 9.72 -1.35
C ALA A 48 12.42 9.15 -2.68
N GLU A 49 12.42 7.83 -2.82
CA GLU A 49 12.89 7.17 -4.05
C GLU A 49 11.98 7.39 -5.24
N THR A 50 10.66 7.40 -5.03
CA THR A 50 9.72 7.74 -6.10
C THR A 50 9.98 9.17 -6.60
N ARG A 51 10.27 10.13 -5.71
CA ARG A 51 10.61 11.49 -6.15
C ARG A 51 11.89 11.52 -6.98
N LEU A 52 12.95 10.85 -6.54
CA LEU A 52 14.20 10.74 -7.29
C LEU A 52 13.98 10.10 -8.66
N LEU A 53 13.19 9.03 -8.72
CA LEU A 53 12.83 8.38 -9.98
C LEU A 53 12.09 9.35 -10.91
N MET A 54 11.09 10.06 -10.39
CA MET A 54 10.28 10.96 -11.19
C MET A 54 11.10 12.15 -11.68
N ASP A 55 11.97 12.74 -10.86
CA ASP A 55 12.86 13.83 -11.27
C ASP A 55 13.78 13.41 -12.43
N ASN A 56 14.20 12.14 -12.47
CA ASN A 56 15.02 11.59 -13.57
C ASN A 56 14.22 11.28 -14.85
N LEU A 57 12.89 11.08 -14.75
CA LEU A 57 12.03 10.82 -15.91
C LEU A 57 11.50 12.12 -16.55
N ASP A 58 11.66 13.26 -15.88
CA ASP A 58 10.89 14.49 -16.13
C ASP A 58 11.44 15.43 -17.22
N GLU A 59 11.98 14.92 -18.32
CA GLU A 59 12.36 15.82 -19.44
C GLU A 59 11.22 16.11 -20.42
N ARG A 60 10.10 15.34 -20.50
CA ARG A 60 9.16 15.50 -21.64
C ARG A 60 7.66 15.27 -21.45
N SER A 61 7.13 15.05 -20.25
CA SER A 61 5.70 14.70 -20.16
C SER A 61 4.97 15.36 -19.00
N ASN A 62 3.83 15.99 -19.34
CA ASN A 62 2.69 16.20 -18.46
C ASN A 62 2.18 14.83 -17.95
N ILE A 63 2.95 14.11 -17.14
CA ILE A 63 2.56 12.78 -16.64
C ILE A 63 1.58 12.99 -15.48
N GLY A 64 0.31 13.15 -15.84
CA GLY A 64 -0.79 13.26 -14.88
C GLY A 64 -1.03 11.99 -14.05
N ASN A 65 -0.38 10.86 -14.36
CA ASN A 65 -0.55 9.61 -13.60
C ASN A 65 0.52 8.55 -13.99
N THR A 66 1.70 8.59 -13.35
CA THR A 66 2.72 7.55 -13.49
C THR A 66 2.40 6.36 -12.61
N PHE A 67 2.30 5.21 -13.26
CA PHE A 67 2.22 3.93 -12.60
C PHE A 67 3.58 3.52 -11.99
N ILE A 68 3.61 3.05 -10.73
CA ILE A 68 4.82 2.53 -10.08
C ILE A 68 4.70 1.03 -9.80
N TYR A 69 3.59 0.60 -9.21
CA TYR A 69 3.31 -0.80 -8.86
C TYR A 69 1.82 -1.15 -9.02
N SER A 70 1.51 -2.36 -9.50
CA SER A 70 0.17 -2.97 -9.59
C SER A 70 0.24 -4.42 -9.17
N ASN A 71 -0.72 -4.86 -8.37
CA ASN A 71 -0.95 -6.26 -8.06
C ASN A 71 -1.81 -6.98 -9.13
N ASN A 72 -1.79 -6.52 -10.37
CA ASN A 72 -2.51 -7.16 -11.46
C ASN A 72 -1.82 -8.47 -11.87
N ARG A 73 -2.49 -9.59 -11.61
CA ARG A 73 -2.00 -10.94 -11.92
C ARG A 73 -1.81 -11.23 -13.42
N ASN A 74 -2.27 -10.34 -14.29
CA ASN A 74 -2.16 -10.48 -15.73
C ASN A 74 -0.93 -9.77 -16.34
N THR A 75 -0.04 -9.16 -15.54
CA THR A 75 1.19 -8.53 -16.04
C THR A 75 2.42 -9.41 -15.80
N THR A 76 3.42 -9.28 -16.68
CA THR A 76 4.72 -9.98 -16.57
C THR A 76 5.60 -9.39 -15.48
N SER A 77 5.45 -8.10 -15.18
CA SER A 77 6.08 -7.39 -14.07
C SER A 77 5.02 -6.56 -13.34
N PRO A 78 4.97 -6.60 -12.01
CA PRO A 78 4.09 -5.73 -11.24
C PRO A 78 4.62 -4.29 -11.15
N PHE A 79 5.84 -4.02 -11.61
CA PHE A 79 6.49 -2.71 -11.52
C PHE A 79 6.69 -2.06 -12.89
N HIS A 80 6.67 -0.73 -12.91
CA HIS A 80 7.11 0.05 -14.07
C HIS A 80 8.60 -0.17 -14.37
N ASP A 81 8.99 -0.24 -15.64
CA ASP A 81 10.33 -0.64 -16.09
C ASP A 81 11.48 0.21 -15.53
N SER A 82 11.21 1.49 -15.25
CA SER A 82 12.18 2.41 -14.68
C SER A 82 12.37 2.28 -13.15
N VAL A 83 11.55 1.47 -12.47
CA VAL A 83 11.61 1.30 -11.01
C VAL A 83 12.80 0.39 -10.68
N ASN A 84 13.78 0.95 -9.96
CA ASN A 84 14.97 0.22 -9.54
C ASN A 84 14.65 -0.84 -8.47
N THR A 85 15.56 -1.81 -8.27
CA THR A 85 15.37 -2.91 -7.32
C THR A 85 15.11 -2.43 -5.89
N GLU A 86 15.76 -1.34 -5.48
CA GLU A 86 15.60 -0.79 -4.13
C GLU A 86 14.15 -0.36 -3.86
N LEU A 87 13.55 0.40 -4.79
CA LEU A 87 12.17 0.84 -4.69
C LEU A 87 11.20 -0.35 -4.79
N GLN A 88 11.51 -1.34 -5.64
CA GLN A 88 10.72 -2.57 -5.72
C GLN A 88 10.69 -3.30 -4.38
N ASP A 89 11.84 -3.50 -3.75
CA ASP A 89 11.94 -4.23 -2.48
C ASP A 89 11.20 -3.49 -1.38
N LYS A 90 11.24 -2.16 -1.38
CA LYS A 90 10.51 -1.39 -0.39
C LYS A 90 9.00 -1.49 -0.55
N ILE A 91 8.51 -1.47 -1.78
CA ILE A 91 7.08 -1.65 -2.08
C ILE A 91 6.64 -3.09 -1.78
N ARG A 92 7.46 -4.11 -2.09
CA ARG A 92 7.18 -5.51 -1.74
C ARG A 92 7.01 -5.71 -0.23
N GLN A 93 7.79 -5.01 0.58
CA GLN A 93 7.63 -5.07 2.05
C GLN A 93 6.27 -4.50 2.49
N ILE A 94 5.83 -3.37 1.92
CA ILE A 94 4.50 -2.81 2.21
C ILE A 94 3.39 -3.77 1.77
N ALA A 95 3.51 -4.36 0.58
CA ALA A 95 2.57 -5.36 0.09
C ALA A 95 2.47 -6.55 1.05
N ALA A 96 3.61 -7.11 1.47
CA ALA A 96 3.67 -8.23 2.41
C ALA A 96 3.03 -7.89 3.77
N TRP A 97 3.33 -6.71 4.34
CA TRP A 97 2.71 -6.28 5.61
C TRP A 97 1.21 -6.02 5.48
N SER A 98 0.74 -5.62 4.30
CA SER A 98 -0.70 -5.44 4.03
C SER A 98 -1.46 -6.75 3.79
N GLY A 99 -0.80 -7.90 3.86
CA GLY A 99 -1.38 -9.19 3.48
C GLY A 99 -1.74 -9.25 1.99
N ASP A 100 -0.86 -8.69 1.15
CA ASP A 100 -1.03 -8.55 -0.32
C ASP A 100 -2.26 -7.73 -0.75
N SER A 101 -2.78 -6.88 0.15
CA SER A 101 -3.93 -6.00 -0.15
C SER A 101 -3.52 -4.70 -0.86
N LEU A 102 -2.23 -4.38 -0.92
CA LEU A 102 -1.73 -3.27 -1.75
C LEU A 102 -1.99 -3.59 -3.22
N ASP A 103 -2.90 -2.84 -3.84
CA ASP A 103 -3.29 -3.04 -5.22
C ASP A 103 -2.50 -2.15 -6.17
N PHE A 104 -2.29 -0.87 -5.80
CA PHE A 104 -1.50 0.06 -6.61
C PHE A 104 -0.60 1.00 -5.79
N VAL A 105 0.54 1.34 -6.39
CA VAL A 105 1.29 2.57 -6.07
C VAL A 105 1.33 3.45 -7.31
N ARG A 106 0.84 4.68 -7.18
CA ARG A 106 0.75 5.65 -8.28
C ARG A 106 1.32 6.99 -7.87
N TYR A 107 2.07 7.59 -8.78
CA TYR A 107 2.58 8.94 -8.66
C TYR A 107 1.90 9.86 -9.67
N SER A 108 1.66 11.11 -9.32
CA SER A 108 1.22 12.14 -10.25
C SER A 108 1.74 13.50 -9.81
N LYS A 109 1.87 14.44 -10.74
CA LYS A 109 2.10 15.85 -10.44
C LYS A 109 0.82 16.63 -10.70
N GLN A 110 0.36 17.38 -9.71
CA GLN A 110 -0.75 18.33 -9.82
C GLN A 110 -0.21 19.71 -9.46
N ASP A 111 -0.33 20.67 -10.38
CA ASP A 111 0.22 22.03 -10.23
C ASP A 111 1.70 22.05 -9.78
N GLY A 112 2.51 21.15 -10.34
CA GLY A 112 3.94 21.01 -10.04
C GLY A 112 4.24 20.36 -8.68
N LYS A 113 3.23 19.94 -7.91
CA LYS A 113 3.39 19.29 -6.60
C LYS A 113 3.19 17.79 -6.70
N PRO A 114 3.95 16.99 -5.93
CA PRO A 114 3.86 15.53 -5.96
C PRO A 114 2.62 15.02 -5.21
N LEU A 115 1.95 14.05 -5.83
CA LEU A 115 0.90 13.22 -5.24
C LEU A 115 1.31 11.75 -5.36
N LEU A 116 1.54 11.07 -4.24
CA LEU A 116 1.84 9.64 -4.19
C LEU A 116 0.71 8.92 -3.48
N ARG A 117 0.11 7.93 -4.14
CA ARG A 117 -1.03 7.16 -3.64
C ARG A 117 -0.67 5.69 -3.52
N PHE A 118 -0.88 5.15 -2.33
CA PHE A 118 -0.91 3.71 -2.06
C PHE A 118 -2.37 3.31 -1.94
N ILE A 119 -2.84 2.43 -2.80
CA ILE A 119 -4.24 1.99 -2.89
C ILE A 119 -4.30 0.57 -2.37
N PHE A 120 -5.11 0.36 -1.34
CA PHE A 120 -5.31 -0.92 -0.66
C PHE A 120 -6.75 -1.37 -0.81
N ASP A 121 -6.91 -2.62 -1.22
CA ASP A 121 -8.19 -3.27 -1.42
C ASP A 121 -8.41 -4.37 -0.36
N TRP A 122 -8.52 -3.95 0.91
CA TRP A 122 -8.69 -4.86 2.04
C TRP A 122 -10.05 -5.56 2.04
N GLU A 123 -11.09 -4.87 1.58
CA GLU A 123 -12.47 -5.38 1.57
C GLU A 123 -12.85 -6.01 0.21
N ARG A 124 -11.96 -5.93 -0.79
CA ARG A 124 -12.14 -6.47 -2.14
C ARG A 124 -13.40 -5.91 -2.81
N GLU A 125 -14.03 -6.71 -3.67
CA GLU A 125 -15.23 -6.36 -4.45
C GLU A 125 -16.46 -5.97 -3.61
N HIS A 126 -16.42 -6.09 -2.28
CA HIS A 126 -17.60 -5.95 -1.42
C HIS A 126 -17.45 -4.93 -0.29
N GLY A 127 -16.46 -4.04 -0.34
CA GLY A 127 -16.38 -2.95 0.62
C GLY A 127 -15.49 -1.79 0.17
N ALA A 128 -15.21 -0.89 1.12
CA ALA A 128 -14.49 0.35 0.85
C ALA A 128 -13.05 0.09 0.39
N THR A 129 -12.57 0.96 -0.50
CA THR A 129 -11.15 1.03 -0.86
C THR A 129 -10.44 2.03 0.03
N TYR A 130 -9.21 1.71 0.45
CA TYR A 130 -8.44 2.55 1.37
C TYR A 130 -7.17 3.06 0.72
N HIS A 131 -6.94 4.36 0.79
CA HIS A 131 -5.73 4.96 0.28
C HIS A 131 -4.89 5.54 1.44
N ILE A 132 -3.58 5.34 1.35
CA ILE A 132 -2.60 6.15 2.07
C ILE A 132 -1.96 7.08 1.05
N VAL A 133 -2.12 8.39 1.25
CA VAL A 133 -1.79 9.41 0.27
C VAL A 133 -0.81 10.40 0.85
N TYR A 134 0.32 10.61 0.16
CA TYR A 134 1.18 11.76 0.39
C TYR A 134 0.89 12.83 -0.65
N CYS A 135 0.66 14.06 -0.20
CA CYS A 135 0.45 15.21 -1.07
C CYS A 135 1.32 16.40 -0.65
N GLY A 136 1.77 17.20 -1.62
CA GLY A 136 2.52 18.43 -1.37
C GLY A 136 1.74 19.54 -0.63
N SER A 137 0.41 19.44 -0.52
CA SER A 137 -0.44 20.30 0.31
C SER A 137 -1.86 19.73 0.51
N GLN A 138 -2.50 20.02 1.64
CA GLN A 138 -3.88 19.56 1.94
C GLN A 138 -4.89 19.91 0.85
N SER A 139 -4.89 21.17 0.37
CA SER A 139 -5.82 21.64 -0.67
C SER A 139 -5.73 20.85 -1.97
N MET A 140 -4.55 20.28 -2.26
CA MET A 140 -4.33 19.46 -3.46
C MET A 140 -5.04 18.12 -3.33
N MET A 141 -4.98 17.51 -2.14
CA MET A 141 -5.71 16.29 -1.88
C MET A 141 -7.22 16.56 -1.93
N GLU A 142 -7.71 17.65 -1.35
CA GLU A 142 -9.15 17.98 -1.39
C GLU A 142 -9.63 18.16 -2.85
N GLN A 143 -8.85 18.81 -3.70
CA GLN A 143 -9.15 18.93 -5.13
C GLN A 143 -9.12 17.58 -5.87
N ALA A 144 -8.13 16.73 -5.57
CA ALA A 144 -7.99 15.42 -6.19
C ALA A 144 -9.21 14.52 -5.94
N TYR A 145 -9.81 14.58 -4.75
CA TYR A 145 -10.95 13.74 -4.39
C TYR A 145 -12.31 14.44 -4.48
N ALA A 146 -12.38 15.77 -4.45
CA ALA A 146 -13.64 16.52 -4.66
C ALA A 146 -14.19 16.38 -6.09
N THR A 147 -13.37 15.99 -7.05
CA THR A 147 -13.77 15.77 -8.44
C THR A 147 -14.21 14.34 -8.72
N GLU A 148 -14.00 13.41 -7.78
CA GLU A 148 -14.45 12.03 -7.93
C GLU A 148 -15.91 11.88 -7.45
N PRO A 149 -16.78 11.15 -8.17
CA PRO A 149 -18.21 11.01 -7.84
C PRO A 149 -18.47 10.09 -6.63
N VAL A 150 -17.45 9.81 -5.81
CA VAL A 150 -17.46 8.82 -4.74
C VAL A 150 -17.53 9.50 -3.38
N LYS A 151 -18.25 8.89 -2.43
CA LYS A 151 -18.22 9.35 -1.04
C LYS A 151 -16.89 8.92 -0.43
N TYR A 152 -16.19 9.85 0.20
CA TYR A 152 -14.95 9.54 0.87
C TYR A 152 -14.89 10.15 2.28
N LYS A 153 -14.18 9.45 3.17
CA LYS A 153 -13.83 9.93 4.49
C LYS A 153 -12.34 10.21 4.55
N LEU A 154 -12.00 11.44 4.91
CA LEU A 154 -10.62 11.88 5.09
C LEU A 154 -10.16 11.78 6.55
N THR A 155 -8.99 11.18 6.75
CA THR A 155 -8.28 11.13 8.04
C THR A 155 -6.87 11.70 7.89
N PRO A 156 -6.52 12.84 8.51
CA PRO A 156 -5.13 13.27 8.57
C PRO A 156 -4.27 12.26 9.36
N LEU A 157 -3.09 11.91 8.85
CA LEU A 157 -2.17 11.00 9.54
C LEU A 157 -1.04 11.79 10.21
N ALA A 158 -0.07 12.30 9.43
CA ALA A 158 1.01 13.19 9.86
C ALA A 158 1.81 13.69 8.64
N ASP A 159 2.50 14.83 8.74
CA ASP A 159 3.58 15.23 7.81
C ASP A 159 3.22 15.18 6.31
N GLY A 160 2.00 15.63 5.99
CA GLY A 160 1.47 15.66 4.62
C GLY A 160 0.89 14.32 4.13
N TRP A 161 0.72 13.35 5.03
CA TRP A 161 0.04 12.08 4.77
C TRP A 161 -1.42 12.09 5.23
N TYR A 162 -2.26 11.47 4.40
CA TYR A 162 -3.70 11.37 4.59
C TYR A 162 -4.16 9.94 4.33
N GLY A 163 -5.06 9.48 5.17
CA GLY A 163 -5.84 8.28 4.97
C GLY A 163 -7.16 8.64 4.31
N ILE A 164 -7.54 7.91 3.27
CA ILE A 164 -8.78 8.13 2.54
C ILE A 164 -9.51 6.80 2.43
N GLU A 165 -10.76 6.78 2.89
CA GLU A 165 -11.65 5.64 2.77
C GLU A 165 -12.72 6.02 1.74
N ILE A 166 -12.88 5.20 0.70
CA ILE A 166 -13.81 5.42 -0.42
C ILE A 166 -14.91 4.36 -0.34
N GLU A 167 -16.16 4.80 -0.24
CA GLU A 167 -17.37 3.96 -0.14
C GLU A 167 -17.99 3.63 -1.50
#